data_AF-A0A7U7LLD9-F1
#
_entry.id   AF-A0A7U7LLD9-F1
#
_cell.length_a   1.000
_cell.length_b   1.000
_cell.length_c   1.000
_cell.angle_alpha   90.00
_cell.angle_beta   90.00
_cell.angle_gamma   90.00
#
_symmetry.space_group_name_H-M   'P 1'
#
loop_
_entity.id
_entity.type
_entity.pdbx_description
1 polymer ?
#
loop_
_entity_poly.entity_id
_entity_poly.type
_entity_poly.pdbx_seq_one_letter_code
_entity_poly.pdbx_strand_id
1 'polypeptide(L)'
;KTVNWGGYRSANAKKFIAKAKALGFTWGGDWDGFVDNPHLQFEYKGYGTDTFGKGASANVPAKPNTQSNSSLGLVDYMNMNKLDSSFANRKKLAAKYGIKNYSGTASQNTTLLAKLKAGKPHTPASNNTYYTENPGKIKTLVQCDLYNSVDFTASHKTGGTYPPGTIFTIAGMAKTKGGTPRLKTKSGYFLTANKKFVKKI
;
A
#
# COMPACT_ATOMS: atom_id res chain seq x y z
N LYS A 1 -34.36 -5.39 5.97
CA LYS A 1 -34.34 -4.46 7.13
C LYS A 1 -33.64 -3.18 6.71
N THR A 2 -34.35 -2.06 6.66
CA THR A 2 -33.81 -0.76 6.25
C THR A 2 -33.05 -0.14 7.42
N VAL A 3 -31.82 0.33 7.20
CA VAL A 3 -31.02 0.95 8.27
C VAL A 3 -31.61 2.32 8.59
N ASN A 4 -32.10 2.51 9.82
CA ASN A 4 -32.67 3.78 10.27
C ASN A 4 -31.57 4.69 10.85
N TRP A 5 -30.88 5.40 9.96
CA TRP A 5 -29.86 6.39 10.34
C TRP A 5 -30.42 7.56 11.17
N GLY A 6 -31.71 7.86 11.04
CA GLY A 6 -32.42 8.86 11.86
C GLY A 6 -32.72 8.42 13.30
N GLY A 7 -32.66 7.11 13.59
CA GLY A 7 -32.95 6.53 14.90
C GLY A 7 -32.02 7.05 16.00
N TYR A 8 -30.79 7.42 15.65
CA TYR A 8 -29.81 7.99 16.57
C TYR A 8 -30.13 9.42 17.03
N ARG A 9 -31.07 10.09 16.36
CA ARG A 9 -31.60 11.40 16.75
C ARG A 9 -32.94 11.31 17.49
N SER A 10 -33.43 10.10 17.75
CA SER A 10 -34.62 9.86 18.58
C SER A 10 -34.39 10.32 20.03
N ALA A 11 -35.48 10.57 20.76
CA ALA A 11 -35.42 10.99 22.16
C ALA A 11 -34.63 10.00 23.04
N ASN A 12 -34.77 8.69 22.80
CA ASN A 12 -34.07 7.65 23.56
C ASN A 12 -32.59 7.61 23.23
N ALA A 13 -32.23 7.70 21.95
CA ALA A 13 -30.82 7.75 21.53
C ALA A 13 -30.12 9.02 22.06
N LYS A 14 -30.81 10.17 22.04
CA LYS A 14 -30.29 11.42 22.65
C LYS A 14 -30.02 11.28 24.15
N LYS A 15 -30.91 10.62 24.91
CA LYS A 15 -30.68 10.33 26.34
C LYS A 15 -29.46 9.45 26.55
N PHE A 16 -29.30 8.41 25.73
CA PHE A 16 -28.14 7.54 25.77
C PHE A 16 -26.84 8.28 25.43
N ILE A 17 -26.82 9.07 24.35
CA ILE A 17 -25.67 9.88 23.94
C ILE A 17 -25.31 10.90 25.02
N ALA A 18 -26.31 11.57 25.62
CA ALA A 18 -26.07 12.50 26.72
C ALA A 18 -25.44 11.82 27.95
N LYS A 19 -25.89 10.60 28.29
CA LYS A 19 -25.29 9.82 29.37
C LYS A 19 -23.86 9.36 29.03
N ALA A 20 -23.61 8.92 27.80
CA ALA A 20 -22.28 8.55 27.33
C ALA A 20 -21.31 9.75 27.39
N LYS A 21 -21.75 10.92 26.92
CA LYS A 21 -21.00 12.17 27.05
C LYS A 21 -20.71 12.54 28.51
N ALA A 22 -21.69 12.39 29.40
CA ALA A 22 -21.50 12.61 30.83
C ALA A 22 -20.51 11.64 31.48
N LEU A 23 -20.34 10.44 30.91
CA LEU A 23 -19.33 9.47 31.31
C LEU A 23 -17.96 9.71 30.65
N GLY A 24 -17.82 10.78 29.86
CA GLY A 24 -16.57 11.21 29.20
C GLY A 24 -16.35 10.63 27.80
N PHE A 25 -17.37 10.04 27.16
CA PHE A 25 -17.28 9.61 25.77
C PHE A 25 -17.51 10.78 24.80
N THR A 26 -16.81 10.79 23.67
CA THR A 26 -17.12 11.62 22.51
C THR A 26 -17.93 10.81 21.49
N TRP A 27 -18.84 11.47 20.77
CA TRP A 27 -19.80 10.82 19.87
C TRP A 27 -19.51 11.18 18.42
N GLY A 28 -19.49 10.19 17.53
CA GLY A 28 -19.18 10.37 16.11
C GLY A 28 -20.23 11.16 15.33
N GLY A 29 -21.43 11.30 15.89
CA GLY A 29 -22.46 12.17 15.32
C GLY A 29 -22.21 13.68 15.49
N ASP A 30 -21.24 14.07 16.34
CA ASP A 30 -20.82 15.47 16.53
C ASP A 30 -19.60 15.86 15.65
N TRP A 31 -19.07 14.94 14.83
CA TRP A 31 -17.87 15.22 14.03
C TRP A 31 -18.18 16.14 12.84
N ASP A 32 -17.34 17.15 12.63
CA ASP A 32 -17.38 18.01 11.44
C ASP A 32 -16.83 17.24 10.22
N GLY A 33 -17.74 16.61 9.47
CA GLY A 33 -17.42 15.90 8.23
C GLY A 33 -17.98 14.47 8.21
N PHE A 34 -17.20 13.50 8.69
CA PHE A 34 -17.60 12.08 8.69
C PHE A 34 -18.53 11.76 9.88
N VAL A 35 -19.78 12.18 9.78
CA VAL A 35 -20.78 11.93 10.83
C VAL A 35 -21.07 10.43 10.94
N ASP A 36 -20.59 9.79 12.01
CA ASP A 36 -20.79 8.36 12.30
C ASP A 36 -21.67 8.21 13.55
N ASN A 37 -22.99 8.28 13.36
CA ASN A 37 -23.97 8.24 14.45
C ASN A 37 -23.88 6.99 15.36
N PRO A 38 -23.54 5.79 14.85
CA PRO A 38 -23.26 4.62 15.70
C PRO A 38 -22.01 4.73 16.61
N HIS A 39 -21.08 5.65 16.34
CA HIS A 39 -19.74 5.65 16.96
C HIS A 39 -19.70 6.40 18.31
N LEU A 40 -19.12 5.78 19.33
CA LEU A 40 -18.77 6.38 20.62
C LEU A 40 -17.32 6.02 20.95
N GLN A 41 -16.50 7.00 21.32
CA GLN A 41 -15.11 6.78 21.74
C GLN A 41 -14.86 7.41 23.10
N PHE A 42 -14.10 6.73 23.95
CA PHE A 42 -13.66 7.25 25.24
C PHE A 42 -12.21 7.68 25.13
N GLU A 43 -11.93 8.97 25.33
CA GLU A 43 -10.60 9.56 25.13
C GLU A 43 -9.69 9.39 26.36
N TYR A 44 -9.70 8.19 26.95
CA TYR A 44 -8.85 7.86 28.10
C TYR A 44 -7.66 7.01 27.66
N LYS A 45 -6.53 7.70 27.46
CA LYS A 45 -5.29 7.19 26.88
C LYS A 45 -5.50 6.66 25.45
N GLY A 46 -4.56 6.94 24.56
CA GLY A 46 -4.71 6.63 23.13
C GLY A 46 -5.01 5.15 22.87
N TYR A 47 -5.63 4.87 21.72
CA TYR A 47 -5.91 3.50 21.26
C TYR A 47 -4.64 2.63 21.32
N GLY A 48 -4.70 1.49 22.04
CA GLY A 48 -3.56 0.57 22.18
C GLY A 48 -2.63 0.84 23.37
N THR A 49 -3.03 1.70 24.32
CA THR A 49 -2.30 1.90 25.59
C THR A 49 -2.78 1.01 26.73
N ASP A 50 -3.73 0.08 26.47
CA ASP A 50 -4.21 -0.89 27.44
C ASP A 50 -3.07 -1.80 27.90
N THR A 51 -2.56 -1.57 29.11
CA THR A 51 -1.63 -2.48 29.75
C THR A 51 -2.42 -3.59 30.41
N PHE A 52 -2.63 -4.70 29.70
CA PHE A 52 -3.06 -5.95 30.32
C PHE A 52 -1.93 -6.42 31.23
N GLY A 53 -2.13 -6.34 32.54
CA GLY A 53 -1.14 -6.76 33.52
C GLY A 53 -0.75 -8.22 33.27
N LYS A 54 0.55 -8.51 33.27
CA LYS A 54 1.06 -9.88 33.33
C LYS A 54 0.63 -10.48 34.68
N GLY A 55 -0.53 -11.11 34.73
CA GLY A 55 -1.05 -11.62 36.00
C GLY A 55 -2.41 -12.27 35.89
N ALA A 56 -2.50 -13.33 35.09
CA ALA A 56 -3.29 -14.55 35.34
C ALA A 56 -3.33 -15.35 34.04
N SER A 57 -2.39 -16.28 33.90
CA SER A 57 -2.58 -17.44 33.03
C SER A 57 -3.70 -18.29 33.64
N ALA A 58 -4.96 -17.96 33.35
CA ALA A 58 -6.06 -18.88 33.58
C ALA A 58 -6.25 -19.66 32.27
N ASN A 59 -6.19 -20.99 32.38
CA ASN A 59 -6.54 -21.94 31.33
C ASN A 59 -7.92 -21.58 30.75
N VAL A 60 -7.93 -20.85 29.63
CA VAL A 60 -9.08 -20.79 28.73
C VAL A 60 -8.87 -21.93 27.72
N PRO A 61 -9.85 -22.81 27.50
CA PRO A 61 -9.71 -23.86 26.50
C PRO A 61 -9.26 -23.25 25.18
N ALA A 62 -8.21 -23.83 24.60
CA ALA A 62 -7.60 -23.33 23.37
C ALA A 62 -8.70 -23.08 22.34
N LYS A 63 -8.88 -21.80 21.98
CA LYS A 63 -9.72 -21.40 20.86
C LYS A 63 -9.29 -22.24 19.66
N PRO A 64 -10.23 -22.86 18.90
CA PRO A 64 -9.86 -23.68 17.77
C PRO A 64 -8.90 -22.91 16.87
N ASN A 65 -7.75 -23.52 16.59
CA ASN A 65 -6.81 -23.04 15.60
C ASN A 65 -7.49 -23.11 14.23
N THR A 66 -8.28 -22.10 13.91
CA THR A 66 -8.70 -21.85 12.54
C THR A 66 -7.72 -20.87 11.93
N GLN A 67 -6.67 -21.44 11.32
CA GLN A 67 -6.06 -20.87 10.13
C GLN A 67 -7.15 -20.26 9.24
N SER A 68 -7.24 -18.94 9.23
CA SER A 68 -7.95 -18.20 8.20
C SER A 68 -7.18 -16.91 7.97
N ASN A 69 -6.40 -16.90 6.90
CA ASN A 69 -5.49 -15.84 6.47
C ASN A 69 -6.19 -14.55 5.98
N SER A 70 -7.36 -14.20 6.52
CA SER A 70 -8.26 -13.20 5.90
C SER A 70 -8.67 -12.02 6.79
N SER A 71 -8.13 -11.84 8.01
CA SER A 71 -8.49 -10.65 8.82
C SER A 71 -7.38 -10.07 9.73
N LEU A 72 -6.09 -10.23 9.38
CA LEU A 72 -5.03 -9.52 10.11
C LEU A 72 -5.07 -8.02 9.77
N GLY A 73 -5.24 -7.17 10.77
CA GLY A 73 -5.14 -5.72 10.62
C GLY A 73 -3.72 -5.29 10.26
N LEU A 74 -3.56 -4.05 9.81
CA LEU A 74 -2.23 -3.51 9.44
C LEU A 74 -1.20 -3.68 10.56
N VAL A 75 -1.58 -3.36 11.80
CA VAL A 75 -0.71 -3.47 12.98
C VAL A 75 -0.31 -4.91 13.26
N ASP A 76 -1.26 -5.84 13.20
CA ASP A 76 -1.00 -7.28 13.42
C ASP A 76 -0.03 -7.83 12.39
N TYR A 77 -0.24 -7.47 11.12
CA TYR A 77 0.66 -7.84 10.03
C TYR A 77 2.08 -7.30 10.27
N MET A 78 2.21 -6.05 10.72
CA MET A 78 3.51 -5.44 11.00
C MET A 78 4.23 -6.15 12.15
N ASN A 79 3.55 -6.40 13.26
CA ASN A 79 4.12 -7.10 14.41
C ASN A 79 4.56 -8.53 14.04
N MET A 80 3.74 -9.25 13.26
CA MET A 80 4.08 -10.60 12.77
C MET A 80 5.32 -10.61 11.88
N ASN A 81 5.50 -9.58 11.05
CA ASN A 81 6.67 -9.40 10.20
C ASN A 81 7.84 -8.70 10.91
N LYS A 82 7.78 -8.52 12.24
CA LYS A 82 8.77 -7.82 13.06
C LYS A 82 9.05 -6.39 12.58
N LEU A 83 8.05 -5.72 12.04
CA LEU A 83 8.07 -4.31 11.65
C LEU A 83 7.51 -3.45 12.79
N ASP A 84 8.10 -2.27 13.00
CA ASP A 84 7.57 -1.27 13.94
C ASP A 84 6.15 -0.84 13.54
N SER A 85 5.14 -1.17 14.32
CA SER A 85 3.73 -0.85 14.03
C SER A 85 3.31 0.57 14.45
N SER A 86 4.25 1.38 14.97
CA SER A 86 4.01 2.76 15.39
C SER A 86 3.38 3.60 14.28
N PHE A 87 2.56 4.58 14.67
CA PHE A 87 1.96 5.50 13.73
C PHE A 87 3.01 6.24 12.89
N ALA A 88 4.13 6.62 13.50
CA ALA A 88 5.23 7.28 12.82
C ALA A 88 5.83 6.39 11.71
N ASN A 89 6.04 5.11 11.97
CA ASN A 89 6.53 4.18 10.94
C ASN A 89 5.47 3.89 9.88
N ARG A 90 4.21 3.69 10.26
CA ARG A 90 3.10 3.55 9.30
C ARG A 90 2.99 4.76 8.36
N LYS A 91 3.14 5.98 8.87
CA LYS A 91 3.15 7.22 8.07
C LYS A 91 4.32 7.28 7.09
N LYS A 92 5.52 6.89 7.54
CA LYS A 92 6.72 6.78 6.66
C LYS A 92 6.50 5.76 5.54
N LEU A 93 5.98 4.58 5.87
CA LEU A 93 5.67 3.54 4.87
C LEU A 93 4.57 3.99 3.92
N ALA A 94 3.49 4.58 4.42
CA ALA A 94 2.40 5.12 3.62
C ALA A 94 2.90 6.12 2.57
N ALA A 95 3.74 7.08 2.98
CA ALA A 95 4.37 8.02 2.07
C ALA A 95 5.22 7.31 1.00
N LYS A 96 5.99 6.28 1.40
CA LYS A 96 6.81 5.46 0.49
C LYS A 96 5.97 4.69 -0.54
N TYR A 97 4.77 4.26 -0.14
CA TYR A 97 3.80 3.58 -1.03
C TYR A 97 2.86 4.54 -1.76
N GLY A 98 3.09 5.87 -1.66
CA GLY A 98 2.32 6.88 -2.39
C GLY A 98 0.97 7.25 -1.77
N ILE A 99 0.71 6.87 -0.53
CA ILE A 99 -0.51 7.23 0.20
C ILE A 99 -0.28 8.62 0.82
N LYS A 100 -0.86 9.65 0.18
CA LYS A 100 -0.77 11.04 0.63
C LYS A 100 -1.64 11.28 1.86
N ASN A 101 -1.26 12.26 2.70
CA ASN A 101 -2.01 12.71 3.88
C ASN A 101 -2.42 11.56 4.81
N TYR A 102 -1.50 10.65 5.08
CA TYR A 102 -1.77 9.51 5.95
C TYR A 102 -2.07 9.98 7.39
N SER A 103 -3.33 9.76 7.82
CA SER A 103 -3.84 10.05 9.16
C SER A 103 -4.23 8.76 9.92
N GLY A 104 -4.06 7.59 9.29
CA GLY A 104 -4.30 6.29 9.93
C GLY A 104 -5.74 5.82 9.89
N THR A 105 -6.57 6.35 8.98
CA THR A 105 -7.95 5.90 8.78
C THR A 105 -8.00 4.42 8.42
N ALA A 106 -9.14 3.76 8.67
CA ALA A 106 -9.34 2.35 8.33
C ALA A 106 -9.03 2.07 6.84
N SER A 107 -9.52 2.93 5.93
CA SER A 107 -9.26 2.80 4.49
C SER A 107 -7.76 2.94 4.14
N GLN A 108 -7.06 3.90 4.75
CA GLN A 108 -5.62 4.07 4.56
C GLN A 108 -4.83 2.86 5.12
N ASN A 109 -5.25 2.32 6.27
CA ASN A 109 -4.63 1.14 6.88
C ASN A 109 -4.81 -0.10 5.99
N THR A 110 -6.00 -0.31 5.44
CA THR A 110 -6.29 -1.41 4.51
C THR A 110 -5.47 -1.26 3.21
N THR A 111 -5.36 -0.04 2.69
CA THR A 111 -4.54 0.25 1.51
C THR A 111 -3.06 -0.03 1.76
N LEU A 112 -2.52 0.45 2.88
CA LEU A 112 -1.13 0.21 3.26
C LEU A 112 -0.84 -1.27 3.49
N LEU A 113 -1.77 -2.01 4.12
CA LEU A 113 -1.65 -3.46 4.31
C LEU A 113 -1.60 -4.20 2.97
N ALA A 114 -2.50 -3.88 2.03
CA ALA A 114 -2.50 -4.47 0.70
C ALA A 114 -1.18 -4.21 -0.04
N LYS A 115 -0.64 -2.99 0.08
CA LYS A 115 0.66 -2.63 -0.49
C LYS A 115 1.83 -3.38 0.15
N LEU A 116 1.83 -3.55 1.48
CA LEU A 116 2.86 -4.30 2.20
C LEU A 116 2.85 -5.80 1.85
N LYS A 117 1.66 -6.40 1.71
CA LYS A 117 1.50 -7.79 1.24
C LYS A 117 1.95 -7.97 -0.20
N ALA A 118 1.83 -6.94 -1.04
CA ALA A 118 2.28 -6.95 -2.43
C ALA A 118 3.80 -6.81 -2.61
N GLY A 119 4.58 -6.62 -1.54
CA GLY A 119 6.05 -6.52 -1.57
C GLY A 119 6.59 -5.09 -1.64
N LYS A 120 7.92 -4.94 -1.73
CA LYS A 120 8.63 -3.65 -1.59
C LYS A 120 8.00 -2.54 -2.44
N PRO A 121 7.89 -1.29 -1.90
CA PRO A 121 7.37 -0.16 -2.68
C PRO A 121 8.31 0.09 -3.84
N HIS A 122 7.75 0.05 -5.06
CA HIS A 122 8.43 0.53 -6.24
C HIS A 122 8.39 2.06 -6.18
N THR A 123 9.46 2.68 -5.70
CA THR A 123 9.64 4.14 -5.79
C THR A 123 9.53 4.48 -7.28
N PRO A 124 8.61 5.37 -7.70
CA PRO A 124 8.65 5.92 -9.05
C PRO A 124 10.04 6.50 -9.24
N ALA A 125 10.76 6.00 -10.23
CA ALA A 125 12.09 6.49 -10.51
C ALA A 125 12.01 7.99 -10.78
N SER A 126 12.87 8.77 -10.10
CA SER A 126 13.07 10.19 -10.35
C SER A 126 13.02 10.46 -11.86
N ASN A 127 12.29 11.51 -12.24
CA ASN A 127 11.89 11.90 -13.61
C ASN A 127 13.04 11.95 -14.64
N ASN A 128 14.31 11.81 -14.23
CA ASN A 128 15.45 11.78 -15.13
C ASN A 128 16.08 10.39 -15.35
N THR A 129 15.64 9.33 -14.68
CA THR A 129 16.33 8.03 -14.75
C THR A 129 15.92 7.21 -15.98
N TYR A 130 14.68 7.35 -16.44
CA TYR A 130 14.13 6.57 -17.55
C TYR A 130 13.61 7.46 -18.66
N TYR A 131 13.57 6.92 -19.88
CA TYR A 131 12.73 7.46 -20.94
C TYR A 131 11.26 7.23 -20.60
N THR A 132 10.48 8.30 -20.57
CA THR A 132 9.01 8.29 -20.35
C THR A 132 8.23 8.48 -21.65
N GLU A 133 8.92 8.77 -22.74
CA GLU A 133 8.42 8.95 -24.10
C GLU A 133 9.22 8.09 -25.06
N ASN A 134 8.64 7.74 -26.21
CA ASN A 134 9.29 6.87 -27.18
C ASN A 134 10.51 7.60 -27.79
N PRO A 135 11.75 7.11 -27.57
CA PRO A 135 12.95 7.73 -28.13
C PRO A 135 13.11 7.49 -29.64
N GLY A 136 12.32 6.59 -30.25
CA GLY A 136 12.40 6.22 -31.67
C GLY A 136 13.58 5.30 -31.97
N LYS A 137 14.80 5.75 -31.71
CA LYS A 137 16.03 4.94 -31.79
C LYS A 137 16.87 5.12 -30.54
N ILE A 138 17.49 4.02 -30.11
CA ILE A 138 18.43 4.03 -28.99
C ILE A 138 19.68 3.24 -29.34
N LYS A 139 20.77 3.56 -28.64
CA LYS A 139 22.02 2.82 -28.61
C LYS A 139 22.24 2.29 -27.18
N THR A 140 22.65 1.04 -27.03
CA THR A 140 23.05 0.48 -25.73
C THR A 140 24.37 1.10 -25.26
N LEU A 141 24.44 1.46 -23.97
CA LEU A 141 25.66 1.96 -23.31
C LEU A 141 26.37 0.84 -22.54
N VAL A 142 25.63 -0.18 -22.14
CA VAL A 142 26.13 -1.40 -21.50
C VAL A 142 25.54 -2.63 -22.19
N GLN A 143 26.03 -3.82 -21.84
CA GLN A 143 25.40 -5.06 -22.27
C GLN A 143 23.93 -5.10 -21.79
N CYS A 144 23.00 -5.31 -22.71
CA CYS A 144 21.56 -5.35 -22.44
C CYS A 144 20.95 -6.64 -22.97
N ASP A 145 20.06 -7.24 -22.19
CA ASP A 145 19.28 -8.41 -22.62
C ASP A 145 17.90 -7.96 -23.15
N LEU A 146 17.34 -8.76 -24.05
CA LEU A 146 15.94 -8.64 -24.47
C LEU A 146 15.03 -9.60 -23.70
N TYR A 147 13.79 -9.16 -23.52
CA TYR A 147 12.77 -9.89 -22.77
C TYR A 147 11.48 -10.01 -23.57
N ASN A 148 10.74 -11.11 -23.41
CA ASN A 148 9.41 -11.28 -24.00
C ASN A 148 8.28 -10.66 -23.14
N SER A 149 8.62 -10.12 -21.97
CA SER A 149 7.71 -9.48 -21.02
C SER A 149 8.29 -8.17 -20.48
N VAL A 150 7.43 -7.30 -19.94
CA VAL A 150 7.83 -6.10 -19.19
C VAL A 150 8.51 -6.44 -17.86
N ASP A 151 8.26 -7.65 -17.34
CA ASP A 151 8.85 -8.17 -16.11
C ASP A 151 10.15 -8.92 -16.40
N PHE A 152 11.28 -8.26 -16.10
CA PHE A 152 12.63 -8.74 -16.44
C PHE A 152 13.10 -9.82 -15.46
N THR A 153 12.52 -11.01 -15.58
CA THR A 153 12.93 -12.22 -14.86
C THR A 153 13.75 -13.13 -15.76
N ALA A 154 14.46 -14.11 -15.18
CA ALA A 154 15.22 -15.08 -15.94
C ALA A 154 14.36 -15.86 -16.95
N SER A 155 13.12 -16.20 -16.58
CA SER A 155 12.16 -16.92 -17.44
C SER A 155 11.67 -16.12 -18.65
N HIS A 156 11.79 -14.80 -18.62
CA HIS A 156 11.37 -13.92 -19.72
C HIS A 156 12.52 -13.48 -20.61
N LYS A 157 13.77 -13.86 -20.31
CA LYS A 157 14.91 -13.57 -21.18
C LYS A 157 14.77 -14.34 -22.48
N THR A 158 14.98 -13.66 -23.60
CA THR A 158 14.91 -14.28 -24.94
C THR A 158 16.20 -15.00 -25.33
N GLY A 159 17.22 -15.01 -24.45
CA GLY A 159 18.56 -15.50 -24.74
C GLY A 159 19.43 -14.55 -25.56
N GLY A 160 18.84 -13.46 -26.10
CA GLY A 160 19.59 -12.43 -26.83
C GLY A 160 20.26 -11.44 -25.88
N THR A 161 21.58 -11.51 -25.81
CA THR A 161 22.45 -10.58 -25.09
C THR A 161 23.15 -9.66 -26.08
N TYR A 162 23.03 -8.35 -25.90
CA TYR A 162 23.54 -7.37 -26.86
C TYR A 162 24.61 -6.49 -26.23
N PRO A 163 25.81 -6.37 -26.82
CA PRO A 163 26.91 -5.61 -26.26
C PRO A 163 26.64 -4.09 -26.25
N PRO A 164 27.49 -3.30 -25.58
CA PRO A 164 27.48 -1.85 -25.72
C PRO A 164 27.61 -1.43 -27.19
N GLY A 165 26.81 -0.46 -27.58
CA GLY A 165 26.85 0.15 -28.91
C GLY A 165 25.85 -0.41 -29.92
N THR A 166 25.11 -1.46 -29.58
CA THR A 166 24.01 -1.98 -30.40
C THR A 166 22.87 -0.97 -30.52
N ILE A 167 22.35 -0.80 -31.73
CA ILE A 167 21.25 0.12 -32.04
C ILE A 167 19.94 -0.64 -32.13
N PHE A 168 18.90 -0.11 -31.48
CA PHE A 168 17.54 -0.63 -31.56
C PHE A 168 16.57 0.43 -32.07
N THR A 169 15.64 -0.01 -32.93
CA THR A 169 14.46 0.78 -33.30
C THR A 169 13.32 0.45 -32.34
N ILE A 170 12.73 1.47 -31.74
CA ILE A 170 11.71 1.37 -30.70
C ILE A 170 10.33 1.63 -31.29
N ALA A 171 9.49 0.61 -31.31
CA ALA A 171 8.12 0.68 -31.81
C ALA A 171 7.16 1.28 -30.78
N GLY A 172 7.46 1.14 -29.49
CA GLY A 172 6.60 1.69 -28.44
C GLY A 172 7.17 1.51 -27.05
N MET A 173 6.31 1.74 -26.06
CA MET A 173 6.66 1.61 -24.65
C MET A 173 5.57 0.89 -23.88
N ALA A 174 5.96 0.20 -22.82
CA ALA A 174 5.05 -0.38 -21.85
C ALA A 174 5.53 -0.08 -20.43
N LYS A 175 4.66 -0.26 -19.45
CA LYS A 175 5.00 -0.12 -18.03
C LYS A 175 4.74 -1.44 -17.33
N THR A 176 5.58 -1.78 -16.36
CA THR A 176 5.26 -2.87 -15.43
C THR A 176 4.04 -2.49 -14.59
N LYS A 177 3.47 -3.46 -13.86
CA LYS A 177 2.44 -3.18 -12.84
C LYS A 177 2.89 -2.12 -11.82
N GLY A 178 4.20 -2.02 -11.59
CA GLY A 178 4.84 -1.01 -10.73
C GLY A 178 5.12 0.33 -11.41
N GLY A 179 4.73 0.53 -12.67
CA GLY A 179 4.89 1.79 -13.39
C GLY A 179 6.26 1.99 -14.05
N THR A 180 7.18 1.03 -13.94
CA THR A 180 8.54 1.15 -14.51
C THR A 180 8.46 1.06 -16.04
N PRO A 181 8.88 2.10 -16.79
CA PRO A 181 8.82 2.10 -18.24
C PRO A 181 9.85 1.14 -18.86
N ARG A 182 9.43 0.46 -19.93
CA ARG A 182 10.21 -0.44 -20.77
C ARG A 182 10.03 -0.05 -22.23
N LEU A 183 11.09 -0.16 -23.02
CA LEU A 183 11.05 0.11 -24.45
C LEU A 183 10.70 -1.18 -25.19
N LYS A 184 9.77 -1.12 -26.14
CA LYS A 184 9.41 -2.23 -27.02
C LYS A 184 10.13 -2.05 -28.35
N THR A 185 11.00 -2.99 -28.70
CA THR A 185 11.71 -3.00 -29.99
C THR A 185 10.73 -3.25 -31.13
N LYS A 186 11.15 -2.95 -32.36
CA LYS A 186 10.39 -3.29 -33.57
C LYS A 186 10.16 -4.81 -33.73
N SER A 187 11.05 -5.63 -33.18
CA SER A 187 10.90 -7.09 -33.12
C SER A 187 9.91 -7.57 -32.05
N GLY A 188 9.35 -6.66 -31.24
CA GLY A 188 8.31 -6.99 -30.26
C GLY A 188 8.82 -7.28 -28.84
N TYR A 189 10.14 -7.36 -28.65
CA TYR A 189 10.77 -7.62 -27.36
C TYR A 189 10.96 -6.35 -26.54
N PHE A 190 11.15 -6.52 -25.23
CA PHE A 190 11.34 -5.43 -24.28
C PHE A 190 12.80 -5.29 -23.87
N LEU A 191 13.23 -4.04 -23.74
CA LEU A 191 14.50 -3.68 -23.11
C LEU A 191 14.33 -2.54 -22.11
N THR A 192 15.38 -2.29 -21.33
CA THR A 192 15.39 -1.24 -20.32
C THR A 192 15.18 0.15 -20.93
N ALA A 193 14.36 0.99 -20.28
CA ALA A 193 14.25 2.41 -20.60
C ALA A 193 15.20 3.29 -19.78
N ASN A 194 16.09 2.69 -18.98
CA ASN A 194 16.98 3.43 -18.08
C ASN A 194 18.09 4.14 -18.87
N LYS A 195 18.18 5.46 -18.73
CA LYS A 195 19.14 6.32 -19.46
C LYS A 195 20.62 6.01 -19.13
N LYS A 196 20.89 5.30 -18.03
CA LYS A 196 22.25 4.82 -17.71
C LYS A 196 22.70 3.65 -18.59
N PHE A 197 21.76 2.90 -19.15
CA PHE A 197 22.04 1.68 -19.93
C PHE A 197 21.80 1.87 -21.42
N VAL A 198 20.99 2.85 -21.80
CA VAL A 198 20.66 3.16 -23.20
C VAL A 198 20.61 4.66 -23.41
N LYS A 199 20.99 5.12 -24.60
CA LYS A 199 20.96 6.53 -25.00
C LYS A 199 20.16 6.70 -26.30
N LYS A 200 19.26 7.68 -26.34
CA LYS A 200 18.58 8.12 -27.57
C LYS A 200 19.61 8.61 -28.59
N ILE A 201 19.43 8.20 -29.84
CA ILE A 201 20.23 8.64 -30.99
C ILE A 201 19.35 9.32 -32.03
#